data_AF-A0A3N5FKJ8-F1
#
_entry.id   AF-A0A3N5FKJ8-F1
#
_cell.length_a   1.000
_cell.length_b   1.000
_cell.length_c   1.000
_cell.angle_alpha   90.00
_cell.angle_beta   90.00
_cell.angle_gamma   90.00
#
_symmetry.space_group_name_H-M   'P 1'
#
loop_
_entity.id
_entity.type
_entity.pdbx_description
1 polymer ?
#
loop_
_entity_poly.entity_id
_entity_poly.type
_entity_poly.pdbx_seq_one_letter_code
_entity_poly.pdbx_strand_id
1 'polypeptide(L)'
;RDRRNIATHLVGVPVIVFAVVVLLSRPTLGTVGGAPVTPALLAALAAGAWYMLLDRALGTLMAIVLAAMLAVAAPLAAGPAVTWLGWGLGLFVAGWIVQFVGHAWEGRKPAFMDDVMGLLVGPLFVAAELAFLFGLRGALRAAIEARVGPTRSGRADGAAA
;
A
#
# COMPACT_ATOMS: atom_id res chain seq x y z
N ARG A 1 -10.51 -15.25 -2.01
CA ARG A 1 -9.77 -14.10 -2.58
C ARG A 1 -9.36 -14.45 -4.00
N ASP A 2 -9.70 -13.64 -5.01
CA ASP A 2 -9.26 -13.86 -6.40
C ASP A 2 -7.79 -13.43 -6.60
N ARG A 3 -6.94 -14.33 -7.12
CA ARG A 3 -5.52 -14.05 -7.41
C ARG A 3 -5.29 -12.86 -8.36
N ARG A 4 -6.18 -12.62 -9.33
CA ARG A 4 -6.07 -11.49 -10.25
C ARG A 4 -6.25 -10.17 -9.51
N ASN A 5 -7.20 -10.11 -8.58
CA ASN A 5 -7.38 -8.94 -7.73
C ASN A 5 -6.18 -8.74 -6.79
N ILE A 6 -5.61 -9.82 -6.24
CA ILE A 6 -4.38 -9.71 -5.45
C ILE A 6 -3.23 -9.13 -6.30
N ALA A 7 -3.07 -9.58 -7.54
CA ALA A 7 -2.01 -9.07 -8.43
C ALA A 7 -2.16 -7.56 -8.72
N THR A 8 -3.38 -7.07 -8.95
CA THR A 8 -3.59 -5.63 -9.12
C THR A 8 -3.33 -4.86 -7.82
N HIS A 9 -3.63 -5.43 -6.65
CA HIS A 9 -3.30 -4.81 -5.36
C HIS A 9 -1.78 -4.70 -5.16
N LEU A 10 -1.02 -5.74 -5.51
CA LEU A 10 0.45 -5.76 -5.40
C LEU A 10 1.12 -4.62 -6.20
N VAL A 11 0.46 -4.11 -7.25
CA VAL A 11 0.96 -2.98 -8.06
C VAL A 11 0.28 -1.67 -7.66
N GLY A 12 -1.05 -1.64 -7.65
CA GLY A 12 -1.83 -0.43 -7.45
C GLY A 12 -1.65 0.18 -6.07
N VAL A 13 -1.60 -0.62 -5.00
CA VAL A 13 -1.44 -0.10 -3.64
C VAL A 13 -0.08 0.59 -3.45
N PRO A 14 1.08 -0.03 -3.75
CA PRO A 14 2.37 0.67 -3.63
C PRO A 14 2.44 1.96 -4.46
N VAL A 15 1.86 1.96 -5.66
CA VAL A 15 1.79 3.14 -6.54
C VAL A 15 0.96 4.26 -5.91
N ILE A 16 -0.22 3.95 -5.36
CA ILE A 16 -1.07 4.93 -4.66
C ILE A 16 -0.37 5.47 -3.42
N VAL A 17 0.23 4.60 -2.59
CA VAL A 17 0.95 5.03 -1.38
C VAL A 17 2.09 5.97 -1.75
N PHE A 18 2.90 5.60 -2.75
CA PHE A 18 4.00 6.45 -3.19
C PHE A 18 3.50 7.80 -3.73
N ALA A 19 2.43 7.80 -4.52
CA ALA A 19 1.80 9.02 -5.02
C ALA A 19 1.36 9.96 -3.89
N VAL A 20 0.72 9.42 -2.85
CA VAL A 20 0.33 10.18 -1.65
C VAL A 20 1.55 10.72 -0.91
N VAL A 21 2.60 9.90 -0.74
CA VAL A 21 3.86 10.35 -0.14
C VAL A 21 4.48 11.50 -0.95
N VAL A 22 4.51 11.43 -2.29
CA VAL A 22 5.02 12.50 -3.15
C VAL A 22 4.22 13.79 -2.97
N LEU A 23 2.88 13.72 -3.05
CA LEU A 23 2.01 14.89 -2.91
C LEU A 23 2.17 15.54 -1.54
N LEU A 24 2.20 14.73 -0.47
CA LEU A 24 2.31 15.21 0.90
C LEU A 24 3.74 15.62 1.30
N SER A 25 4.76 15.36 0.47
CA SER A 25 6.15 15.73 0.76
C SER A 25 6.48 17.17 0.37
N ARG A 26 5.61 17.87 -0.38
CA ARG A 26 5.87 19.26 -0.79
C ARG A 26 5.45 20.30 0.26
N PRO A 27 4.27 20.22 0.89
CA PRO A 27 3.92 21.15 1.96
C PRO A 27 4.90 21.00 3.13
N THR A 28 5.46 22.12 3.59
CA THR A 28 6.39 22.15 4.73
C THR A 28 5.70 22.83 5.90
N LEU A 29 5.57 22.11 7.02
CA LEU A 29 4.93 22.60 8.25
C LEU A 29 5.94 23.30 9.18
N GLY A 30 7.22 23.09 8.93
CA GLY A 30 8.33 23.65 9.70
C GLY A 30 9.63 22.96 9.33
N THR A 31 10.70 23.27 10.05
CA THR A 31 11.99 22.59 9.90
C THR A 31 12.52 22.16 11.25
N VAL A 32 13.21 21.02 11.29
CA VAL A 32 13.91 20.51 12.48
C VAL A 32 15.31 20.14 12.04
N GLY A 33 16.33 20.76 12.63
CA GLY A 33 17.74 20.52 12.25
C GLY A 33 18.03 20.81 10.77
N GLY A 34 17.30 21.73 10.15
CA GLY A 34 17.41 22.06 8.72
C GLY A 34 16.65 21.12 7.78
N ALA A 35 16.06 20.03 8.28
CA ALA A 35 15.23 19.13 7.49
C ALA A 35 13.74 19.57 7.51
N PRO A 36 13.02 19.52 6.38
CA PRO A 36 11.60 19.88 6.33
C PRO A 36 10.75 18.84 7.07
N VAL A 37 9.86 19.33 7.93
CA VAL A 37 8.78 18.53 8.51
C VAL A 37 7.57 18.63 7.59
N THR A 38 7.23 17.54 6.93
CA THR A 38 6.15 17.48 5.94
C THR A 38 4.99 16.64 6.45
N PRO A 39 3.75 16.85 5.96
CA PRO A 39 2.64 15.94 6.24
C PRO A 39 2.96 14.48 5.89
N ALA A 40 3.73 14.23 4.83
CA ALA A 40 4.16 12.88 4.47
C ALA A 40 4.99 12.22 5.58
N LEU A 41 5.95 12.95 6.17
CA LEU A 41 6.77 12.43 7.26
C LEU A 41 5.91 12.06 8.47
N LEU A 42 5.00 12.96 8.87
CA LEU A 42 4.12 12.71 10.02
C LEU A 42 3.20 11.50 9.77
N ALA A 43 2.61 11.42 8.58
CA ALA A 43 1.76 10.29 8.20
C ALA A 43 2.55 8.98 8.15
N ALA A 44 3.78 8.98 7.61
CA ALA A 44 4.64 7.80 7.56
C ALA A 44 5.05 7.32 8.96
N LEU A 45 5.37 8.23 9.88
CA LEU A 45 5.67 7.89 11.28
C LEU A 45 4.46 7.31 11.99
N ALA A 46 3.28 7.93 11.83
CA ALA A 46 2.03 7.44 12.42
C ALA A 46 1.64 6.07 11.87
N ALA A 47 1.68 5.89 10.54
CA ALA A 47 1.39 4.61 9.89
C ALA A 47 2.41 3.55 10.29
N GLY A 48 3.71 3.88 10.30
CA GLY A 48 4.79 2.99 10.74
C GLY A 48 4.59 2.52 12.18
N ALA A 49 4.28 3.43 13.10
CA ALA A 49 3.96 3.09 14.49
C ALA A 49 2.74 2.17 14.57
N TRP A 50 1.67 2.47 13.83
CA TRP A 50 0.48 1.62 13.77
C TRP A 50 0.79 0.22 13.24
N TYR A 51 1.59 0.09 12.19
CA TYR A 51 2.00 -1.22 11.67
C TYR A 51 2.85 -2.02 12.67
N MET A 52 3.74 -1.35 13.40
CA MET A 52 4.54 -1.99 14.46
C MET A 52 3.68 -2.54 15.60
N LEU A 53 2.56 -1.89 15.91
CA LEU A 53 1.60 -2.36 16.91
C LEU A 53 0.85 -3.62 16.44
N LEU A 54 0.66 -3.80 15.13
CA LEU A 54 -0.02 -4.96 14.57
C LEU A 54 0.88 -6.19 14.43
N ASP A 55 2.07 -6.00 13.87
CA ASP A 55 3.05 -7.06 13.67
C ASP A 55 4.45 -6.43 13.54
N ARG A 56 5.38 -6.80 14.41
CA ARG A 56 6.72 -6.18 14.42
C ARG A 56 7.51 -6.42 13.14
N ALA A 57 7.38 -7.59 12.52
CA ALA A 57 8.13 -7.92 11.31
C ALA A 57 7.58 -7.16 10.10
N LEU A 58 6.26 -7.19 9.90
CA LEU A 58 5.60 -6.45 8.83
C LEU A 58 5.68 -4.94 9.06
N GLY A 59 5.59 -4.48 10.31
CA GLY A 59 5.77 -3.09 10.70
C GLY A 59 7.17 -2.57 10.40
N THR A 60 8.21 -3.37 10.67
CA THR A 60 9.59 -3.02 10.31
C THR A 60 9.75 -2.91 8.79
N LEU A 61 9.22 -3.88 8.04
CA LEU A 61 9.23 -3.83 6.58
C LEU A 61 8.53 -2.57 6.07
N MET A 62 7.33 -2.27 6.57
CA MET A 62 6.58 -1.08 6.16
C MET A 62 7.28 0.22 6.52
N ALA A 63 7.92 0.30 7.69
CA ALA A 63 8.71 1.47 8.07
C ALA A 63 9.87 1.71 7.10
N ILE A 64 10.58 0.64 6.69
CA ILE A 64 11.66 0.72 5.68
C ILE A 64 11.10 1.18 4.33
N VAL A 65 9.98 0.60 3.88
CA VAL A 65 9.34 0.97 2.61
C VAL A 65 8.90 2.43 2.62
N LEU A 66 8.26 2.91 3.68
CA LEU A 66 7.84 4.30 3.81
C LEU A 66 9.02 5.27 3.87
N ALA A 67 10.10 4.91 4.57
CA ALA A 67 11.33 5.69 4.60
C ALA A 67 11.98 5.79 3.20
N ALA A 68 12.01 4.68 2.45
CA ALA A 68 12.49 4.68 1.07
C ALA A 68 11.61 5.54 0.15
N MET A 69 10.29 5.44 0.28
CA MET A 69 9.35 6.29 -0.47
C MET A 69 9.55 7.78 -0.17
N LEU A 70 9.73 8.15 1.10
CA LEU A 70 10.05 9.53 1.50
C LEU A 70 11.36 10.02 0.88
N ALA A 71 12.40 9.17 0.88
CA ALA A 71 13.70 9.52 0.30
C ALA A 71 13.59 9.79 -1.21
N VAL A 72 12.80 8.98 -1.94
CA VAL A 72 12.55 9.19 -3.39
C VAL A 72 11.62 10.38 -3.65
N ALA A 73 10.65 10.62 -2.76
CA ALA A 73 9.72 11.74 -2.88
C ALA A 73 10.37 13.11 -2.61
N ALA A 74 11.40 13.17 -1.76
CA ALA A 74 12.08 14.41 -1.39
C ALA A 74 12.59 15.25 -2.60
N PRO A 75 13.37 14.69 -3.55
CA PRO A 75 13.80 15.46 -4.72
C PRO A 75 12.64 15.85 -5.64
N LEU A 76 11.58 15.05 -5.74
CA LEU A 76 10.38 15.40 -6.51
C LEU A 76 9.65 16.60 -5.89
N ALA A 77 9.52 16.61 -4.55
CA ALA A 77 8.89 17.68 -3.80
C ALA A 77 9.67 19.01 -3.88
N ALA A 78 11.01 18.93 -3.84
CA ALA A 78 11.89 20.10 -4.00
C ALA A 78 11.98 20.62 -5.45
N GLY A 79 11.61 19.79 -6.42
CA GLY A 79 11.68 20.11 -7.85
C GLY A 79 10.53 21.00 -8.37
N PRO A 80 10.51 21.23 -9.69
CA PRO A 80 9.48 22.02 -10.36
C PRO A 80 8.06 21.55 -10.01
N ALA A 81 7.14 22.49 -9.83
CA ALA A 81 5.76 22.21 -9.47
C ALA A 81 5.07 21.25 -10.45
N VAL A 82 5.35 21.41 -11.74
CA VAL A 82 4.79 20.55 -12.80
C VAL A 82 5.27 19.09 -12.67
N THR A 83 6.54 18.86 -12.31
CA THR A 83 7.10 17.52 -12.17
C THR A 83 6.54 16.84 -10.92
N TRP A 84 6.51 17.55 -9.79
CA TRP A 84 5.90 17.07 -8.55
C TRP A 84 4.43 16.68 -8.74
N LEU A 85 3.64 17.59 -9.32
CA LEU A 85 2.21 17.38 -9.50
C LEU A 85 1.94 16.30 -10.56
N GLY A 86 2.72 16.28 -11.64
CA GLY A 86 2.63 15.27 -12.69
C GLY A 86 2.88 13.86 -12.17
N TRP A 87 3.96 13.65 -11.41
CA TRP A 87 4.22 12.36 -10.78
C TRP A 87 3.18 12.03 -9.70
N GLY A 88 2.88 12.97 -8.80
CA GLY A 88 1.94 12.75 -7.71
C GLY A 88 0.54 12.39 -8.21
N LEU A 89 -0.06 13.22 -9.06
CA LEU A 89 -1.41 12.97 -9.58
C LEU A 89 -1.44 11.83 -10.62
N GLY A 90 -0.43 11.76 -11.49
CA GLY A 90 -0.34 10.71 -12.51
C GLY A 90 -0.26 9.31 -11.91
N LEU A 91 0.62 9.12 -10.92
CA LEU A 91 0.71 7.85 -10.19
C LEU A 91 -0.55 7.57 -9.38
N PHE A 92 -1.15 8.58 -8.73
CA PHE A 92 -2.37 8.41 -7.95
C PHE A 92 -3.52 7.87 -8.82
N VAL A 93 -3.75 8.51 -9.97
CA VAL A 93 -4.79 8.08 -10.92
C VAL A 93 -4.46 6.71 -11.51
N ALA A 94 -3.22 6.48 -11.95
CA ALA A 94 -2.81 5.20 -12.51
C ALA A 94 -2.99 4.04 -11.52
N GLY A 95 -2.55 4.23 -10.27
CA GLY A 95 -2.70 3.22 -9.23
C GLY A 95 -4.16 2.90 -8.91
N TRP A 96 -5.04 3.92 -8.91
CA TRP A 96 -6.48 3.70 -8.73
C TRP A 96 -7.13 2.96 -9.90
N ILE A 97 -6.74 3.26 -11.14
CA ILE A 97 -7.22 2.51 -12.32
C ILE A 97 -6.89 1.03 -12.16
N VAL A 98 -5.63 0.72 -11.81
CA VAL A 98 -5.19 -0.68 -11.58
C VAL A 98 -6.00 -1.34 -10.45
N GLN A 99 -6.19 -0.65 -9.33
CA GLN A 99 -7.00 -1.13 -8.20
C GLN A 99 -8.45 -1.44 -8.60
N PHE A 100 -9.13 -0.49 -9.27
CA PHE A 100 -10.53 -0.67 -9.65
C PHE A 100 -10.74 -1.78 -10.67
N VAL A 101 -9.80 -2.00 -11.59
CA VAL A 101 -9.85 -3.14 -12.52
C VAL A 101 -9.85 -4.47 -11.76
N GLY A 102 -9.00 -4.62 -10.75
CA GLY A 102 -8.97 -5.83 -9.92
C GLY A 102 -10.27 -6.06 -9.15
N HIS A 103 -10.80 -5.00 -8.54
CA HIS A 103 -12.08 -5.04 -7.83
C HIS A 103 -13.26 -5.36 -8.74
N ALA A 104 -13.26 -4.85 -9.97
CA ALA A 104 -14.25 -5.19 -10.98
C ALA A 104 -14.21 -6.69 -11.34
N TRP A 105 -13.02 -7.30 -11.42
CA TRP A 105 -12.88 -8.75 -11.64
C TRP A 105 -13.36 -9.59 -10.45
N GLU A 106 -13.14 -9.15 -9.21
CA GLU A 106 -13.63 -9.86 -8.02
C GLU A 106 -15.13 -9.61 -7.76
N GLY A 107 -15.73 -8.60 -8.40
CA GLY A 107 -17.12 -8.18 -8.20
C GLY A 107 -17.38 -7.58 -6.82
N ARG A 108 -16.34 -7.10 -6.14
CA ARG A 108 -16.41 -6.52 -4.79
C ARG A 108 -15.87 -5.11 -4.80
N LYS A 109 -16.55 -4.22 -4.08
CA LYS A 109 -16.05 -2.86 -3.86
C LYS A 109 -14.78 -2.87 -2.99
N PRO A 110 -13.89 -1.88 -3.15
CA PRO A 110 -12.78 -1.67 -2.23
C PRO A 110 -13.21 -1.48 -0.78
N ALA A 111 -12.44 -2.05 0.15
CA ALA A 111 -12.73 -1.96 1.59
C ALA A 111 -12.76 -0.53 2.11
N PHE A 112 -11.99 0.39 1.51
CA PHE A 112 -12.00 1.79 1.93
C PHE A 112 -13.33 2.51 1.69
N MET A 113 -14.19 1.97 0.81
CA MET A 113 -15.54 2.50 0.59
C MET A 113 -16.48 2.21 1.76
N ASP A 114 -16.14 1.22 2.60
CA ASP A 114 -16.85 0.92 3.85
C ASP A 114 -16.21 1.63 5.05
N ASP A 115 -14.87 1.63 5.12
CA ASP A 115 -14.10 2.23 6.21
C ASP A 115 -12.77 2.76 5.69
N VAL A 116 -12.49 4.05 5.88
CA VAL A 116 -11.25 4.71 5.46
C VAL A 116 -9.98 4.01 5.97
N MET A 117 -10.05 3.32 7.11
CA MET A 117 -8.93 2.51 7.62
C MET A 117 -8.52 1.40 6.66
N GLY A 118 -9.40 0.99 5.74
CA GLY A 118 -9.07 0.11 4.62
C GLY A 118 -7.91 0.62 3.77
N LEU A 119 -7.68 1.93 3.68
CA LEU A 119 -6.51 2.52 3.00
C LEU A 119 -5.19 2.23 3.74
N LEU A 120 -5.20 2.15 5.07
CA LEU A 120 -4.02 1.79 5.86
C LEU A 120 -3.79 0.28 5.91
N VAL A 121 -4.89 -0.50 5.91
CA VAL A 121 -4.83 -1.97 5.88
C VAL A 121 -4.29 -2.49 4.53
N GLY A 122 -4.64 -1.85 3.42
CA GLY A 122 -4.21 -2.25 2.07
C GLY A 122 -2.69 -2.41 1.90
N PRO A 123 -1.85 -1.43 2.29
CA PRO A 123 -0.40 -1.54 2.24
C PRO A 123 0.16 -2.69 3.08
N LEU A 124 -0.36 -2.89 4.29
CA LEU A 124 0.06 -4.00 5.15
C LEU A 124 -0.34 -5.36 4.54
N PHE A 125 -1.52 -5.43 3.91
CA PHE A 125 -1.96 -6.59 3.16
C PHE A 125 -0.99 -6.93 2.03
N VAL A 126 -0.56 -5.95 1.23
CA VAL A 126 0.45 -6.15 0.18
C VAL A 126 1.78 -6.63 0.77
N ALA A 127 2.24 -6.03 1.86
CA ALA A 127 3.46 -6.48 2.54
C ALA A 127 3.38 -7.94 3.03
N ALA A 128 2.23 -8.34 3.57
CA ALA A 128 2.00 -9.72 4.00
C ALA A 128 1.99 -10.69 2.80
N GLU A 129 1.28 -10.36 1.72
CA GLU A 129 1.25 -11.19 0.50
C GLU A 129 2.65 -11.33 -0.13
N LEU A 130 3.45 -10.25 -0.18
CA LEU A 130 4.84 -10.32 -0.63
C LEU A 130 5.67 -11.23 0.28
N ALA A 131 5.54 -11.10 1.61
CA ALA A 131 6.22 -11.98 2.55
C ALA A 131 5.86 -13.46 2.30
N PHE A 132 4.57 -13.76 2.05
CA PHE A 132 4.11 -15.11 1.73
C PHE A 132 4.68 -15.62 0.40
N LEU A 133 4.79 -14.76 -0.62
CA LEU A 133 5.40 -15.11 -1.90
C LEU A 133 6.89 -15.46 -1.76
N PHE A 134 7.61 -14.83 -0.84
CA PHE A 134 8.99 -15.18 -0.50
C PHE A 134 9.11 -16.37 0.48
N GLY A 135 8.02 -17.05 0.80
CA GLY A 135 8.02 -18.18 1.74
C GLY A 135 8.19 -17.78 3.21
N LEU A 136 8.09 -16.49 3.52
CA LEU A 136 8.15 -15.99 4.89
C LEU A 136 6.77 -16.03 5.55
N ARG A 137 6.73 -15.90 6.89
CA ARG A 137 5.49 -15.77 7.68
C ARG A 137 4.46 -16.89 7.46
N GLY A 138 4.91 -18.12 7.21
CA GLY A 138 4.02 -19.28 6.95
C GLY A 138 2.97 -19.53 8.04
N ALA A 139 3.31 -19.36 9.32
CA ALA A 139 2.36 -19.49 10.42
C ALA A 139 1.23 -18.44 10.37
N LEU A 140 1.55 -17.20 9.98
CA LEU A 140 0.56 -16.13 9.80
C LEU A 140 -0.36 -16.45 8.63
N ARG A 141 0.19 -16.94 7.51
CA ARG A 141 -0.59 -17.38 6.35
C ARG A 141 -1.57 -18.50 6.73
N ALA A 142 -1.10 -19.53 7.43
CA ALA A 142 -1.93 -20.63 7.87
C ALA A 142 -3.07 -20.17 8.81
N ALA A 143 -2.77 -19.25 9.73
CA ALA A 143 -3.79 -18.68 10.62
C ALA A 143 -4.86 -17.87 9.86
N ILE A 144 -4.47 -17.12 8.83
CA ILE A 144 -5.40 -16.40 7.96
C ILE A 144 -6.27 -17.40 7.18
N GLU A 145 -5.66 -18.39 6.53
CA GLU A 145 -6.38 -19.40 5.74
C GLU A 145 -7.36 -20.20 6.61
N ALA A 146 -7.01 -20.51 7.86
CA ALA A 146 -7.90 -21.18 8.81
C ALA A 146 -9.15 -20.34 9.17
N ARG A 147 -9.05 -19.00 9.14
CA ARG A 147 -10.13 -18.10 9.54
C ARG A 147 -11.01 -17.64 8.37
N VAL A 148 -10.41 -17.41 7.19
CA VAL A 148 -11.11 -16.81 6.03
C VAL A 148 -11.05 -17.65 4.75
N GLY A 149 -10.43 -18.84 4.81
CA GLY A 149 -10.27 -19.75 3.69
C GLY A 149 -9.11 -19.39 2.75
N PRO A 150 -8.77 -20.30 1.80
CA PRO A 150 -7.64 -20.13 0.91
C PRO A 150 -7.88 -19.10 -0.21
N THR A 151 -6.79 -18.65 -0.83
CA THR A 151 -6.84 -17.87 -2.09
C THR A 151 -7.30 -18.75 -3.25
N ARG A 152 -8.27 -18.29 -4.05
CA ARG A 152 -8.82 -19.00 -5.21
C ARG A 152 -8.30 -18.38 -6.50
N SER A 153 -7.99 -19.18 -7.52
CA SER A 153 -7.81 -18.67 -8.87
C SER A 153 -9.19 -18.28 -9.44
N GLY A 154 -9.32 -17.13 -10.09
CA GLY A 154 -10.59 -16.64 -10.65
C GLY A 154 -11.21 -17.47 -11.79
N ARG A 155 -10.76 -18.70 -12.00
CA ARG A 155 -11.46 -19.71 -12.79
C ARG A 155 -12.30 -20.47 -11.78
N ALA A 156 -13.63 -20.49 -11.96
CA ALA A 156 -14.50 -21.35 -11.18
C ALA A 156 -13.85 -22.73 -11.10
N ASP A 157 -13.59 -23.22 -9.89
CA ASP A 157 -13.34 -24.63 -9.62
C ASP A 157 -14.67 -25.34 -9.95
N GLY A 158 -14.89 -25.55 -11.23
CA GLY A 158 -16.07 -26.14 -11.83
C GLY A 158 -15.69 -27.45 -12.49
N ALA A 159 -16.20 -28.53 -11.90
CA ALA A 159 -16.25 -29.91 -12.40
C ALA A 159 -14.93 -30.70 -12.39
N ALA A 160 -14.54 -31.15 -11.19
CA ALA A 160 -14.16 -32.55 -11.02
C ALA A 160 -15.11 -33.15 -9.97
N ALA A 161 -16.26 -33.63 -10.45
CA ALA A 161 -17.16 -34.54 -9.76
C ALA A 161 -17.11 -35.88 -10.51
#